data_AF-A0A1G3B013-F1
#
_entry.id   AF-A0A1G3B013-F1
#
_cell.length_a   1.000
_cell.length_b   1.000
_cell.length_c   1.000
_cell.angle_alpha   90.00
_cell.angle_beta   90.00
_cell.angle_gamma   90.00
#
_symmetry.space_group_name_H-M   'P 1'
#
loop_
_entity.id
_entity.type
_entity.pdbx_description
1 polymer ?
#
loop_
_entity_poly.entity_id
_entity_poly.type
_entity_poly.pdbx_seq_one_letter_code
_entity_poly.pdbx_strand_id
1 'polypeptide(L)'
;MEQLIEISKALLTPLIAIVATYIAWQQWKTNQQKLNLERYDRRLHVYEEVIKILSIILRDVNASMEDLLKFRTSVSEADFLFGPEIPAYIDEIYKRGLNLWRWNQEYRDYTQEKPDGYDHKKVVDEMHKELTWLVDQFEPAKEKFKKYLDISK
;
A
#
# COMPACT_ATOMS: atom_id res chain seq x y z
N MET A 1 -44.06 -34.06 -38.82
CA MET A 1 -42.66 -34.03 -38.37
C MET A 1 -41.88 -32.86 -38.99
N GLU A 2 -42.02 -32.58 -40.28
CA GLU A 2 -41.26 -31.49 -40.96
C GLU A 2 -41.49 -30.09 -40.37
N GLN A 3 -42.74 -29.71 -40.08
CA GLN A 3 -43.04 -28.40 -39.45
C GLN A 3 -42.38 -28.22 -38.08
N LEU A 4 -42.31 -29.28 -37.26
CA LEU A 4 -41.63 -29.23 -35.96
C LEU A 4 -40.12 -29.01 -36.12
N ILE A 5 -39.53 -29.59 -37.17
CA ILE A 5 -38.10 -29.43 -37.49
C ILE A 5 -37.81 -28.00 -37.98
N GLU A 6 -38.67 -27.42 -38.81
CA GLU A 6 -38.52 -26.04 -39.27
C GLU A 6 -38.66 -25.03 -38.13
N ILE A 7 -39.67 -25.18 -37.27
CA ILE A 7 -39.86 -24.31 -36.10
C ILE A 7 -38.64 -24.39 -35.17
N SER A 8 -38.12 -25.60 -34.93
CA SER A 8 -36.93 -25.79 -34.08
C SER A 8 -35.69 -25.12 -34.66
N LYS A 9 -35.50 -25.16 -36.00
CA LYS A 9 -34.40 -24.45 -36.68
C LYS A 9 -34.57 -22.93 -36.63
N ALA A 10 -35.80 -22.43 -36.78
CA ALA A 10 -36.09 -21.00 -36.72
C ALA A 10 -35.90 -20.40 -35.31
N LEU A 11 -36.11 -21.18 -34.25
CA LEU A 11 -35.92 -20.75 -32.86
C LEU A 11 -34.45 -20.81 -32.39
N LEU A 12 -33.57 -21.47 -33.13
CA LEU A 12 -32.17 -21.66 -32.73
C LEU A 12 -31.42 -20.32 -32.67
N THR A 13 -31.55 -19.49 -33.70
CA THR A 13 -30.91 -18.17 -33.79
C THR A 13 -31.36 -17.21 -32.68
N PRO A 14 -32.67 -16.97 -32.42
CA PRO A 14 -33.10 -16.12 -31.33
C PRO A 14 -32.73 -16.70 -29.96
N LEU A 15 -32.74 -18.02 -29.78
CA LEU A 15 -32.26 -18.65 -28.54
C LEU A 15 -30.77 -18.37 -28.32
N ILE A 16 -29.93 -18.55 -29.34
CA ILE A 16 -28.50 -18.21 -29.28
C ILE A 16 -28.32 -16.72 -28.95
N ALA A 17 -29.09 -15.83 -29.57
CA ALA A 17 -29.02 -14.39 -29.31
C ALA A 17 -29.38 -14.05 -27.85
N ILE A 18 -30.42 -14.68 -27.28
CA ILE A 18 -30.81 -14.52 -25.88
C ILE A 18 -29.69 -15.00 -24.95
N VAL A 19 -29.17 -16.21 -25.19
CA VAL A 19 -28.08 -16.79 -24.39
C VAL A 19 -26.82 -15.94 -24.47
N ALA A 20 -26.43 -15.49 -25.66
CA ALA A 20 -25.27 -14.62 -25.86
C ALA A 20 -25.43 -13.29 -25.13
N THR A 21 -26.61 -12.68 -25.19
CA THR A 21 -26.93 -11.42 -24.47
C THR A 21 -26.85 -11.61 -22.97
N TYR A 22 -27.38 -12.72 -22.45
CA TYR A 22 -27.31 -13.07 -21.03
C TYR A 22 -25.86 -13.29 -20.56
N ILE A 23 -25.05 -14.02 -21.33
CA ILE A 23 -23.63 -14.23 -21.04
C ILE A 23 -22.88 -12.89 -21.04
N ALA A 24 -23.11 -12.03 -22.04
CA ALA A 24 -22.47 -10.72 -22.11
C ALA A 24 -22.81 -9.84 -20.90
N TRP A 25 -24.07 -9.84 -20.45
CA TRP A 25 -24.49 -9.13 -19.24
C TRP A 25 -23.80 -9.68 -17.99
N GLN A 26 -23.71 -11.01 -17.87
CA GLN A 26 -23.02 -11.66 -16.75
C GLN A 26 -21.52 -11.34 -16.75
N GLN A 27 -20.87 -11.36 -17.91
CA GLN A 27 -19.46 -10.99 -18.07
C GLN A 27 -19.22 -9.53 -17.68
N TRP A 28 -20.09 -8.61 -18.10
CA TRP A 28 -19.99 -7.21 -17.71
C TRP A 28 -20.08 -7.05 -16.19
N LYS A 29 -21.03 -7.72 -15.54
CA LYS A 29 -21.18 -7.70 -14.08
C LYS A 29 -19.94 -8.26 -13.35
N THR A 30 -19.40 -9.40 -13.82
CA THR A 30 -18.18 -9.99 -13.26
C THR A 30 -16.97 -9.09 -13.43
N ASN A 31 -16.81 -8.45 -14.60
CA ASN A 31 -15.70 -7.54 -14.85
C ASN A 31 -15.73 -6.32 -13.94
N GLN A 32 -16.92 -5.76 -13.64
CA GLN A 32 -17.05 -4.66 -12.68
C GLN A 32 -16.61 -5.08 -11.26
N GLN A 33 -17.00 -6.27 -10.82
CA GLN A 33 -16.57 -6.80 -9.52
C GLN A 33 -15.05 -7.03 -9.48
N LYS A 34 -14.47 -7.53 -10.57
CA LYS A 34 -13.03 -7.74 -10.69
C LYS A 34 -12.24 -6.44 -10.59
N LEU A 35 -12.69 -5.38 -11.24
CA LEU A 35 -12.05 -4.06 -11.16
C LEU A 35 -12.03 -3.51 -9.73
N ASN A 36 -13.11 -3.73 -8.97
CA ASN A 36 -13.17 -3.31 -7.56
C ASN A 36 -12.20 -4.10 -6.69
N LEU A 37 -12.11 -5.42 -6.90
CA LEU A 37 -11.15 -6.28 -6.20
C LEU A 37 -9.70 -5.89 -6.51
N GLU A 38 -9.36 -5.72 -7.78
CA GLU A 38 -8.00 -5.31 -8.20
C GLU A 38 -7.60 -3.96 -7.59
N ARG A 39 -8.55 -3.02 -7.50
CA ARG A 39 -8.31 -1.73 -6.83
C ARG A 39 -8.10 -1.91 -5.32
N TYR A 40 -8.89 -2.77 -4.68
CA TYR A 40 -8.74 -3.09 -3.27
C TYR A 40 -7.37 -3.71 -2.99
N ASP A 41 -6.97 -4.72 -3.76
CA ASP A 41 -5.69 -5.42 -3.60
C ASP A 41 -4.50 -4.47 -3.73
N ARG A 42 -4.52 -3.58 -4.73
CA ARG A 42 -3.47 -2.56 -4.91
C ARG A 42 -3.40 -1.59 -3.74
N ARG A 43 -4.55 -1.19 -3.18
CA ARG A 43 -4.59 -0.31 -2.00
C ARG A 43 -4.12 -1.02 -0.74
N LEU A 44 -4.50 -2.29 -0.58
CA LEU A 44 -4.08 -3.12 0.55
C LEU A 44 -2.56 -3.31 0.53
N HIS A 45 -1.99 -3.59 -0.63
CA HIS A 45 -0.53 -3.72 -0.79
C HIS A 45 0.23 -2.47 -0.32
N VAL A 46 -0.23 -1.26 -0.65
CA VAL A 46 0.41 -0.02 -0.16
C VAL A 46 0.35 0.09 1.36
N TYR A 47 -0.79 -0.26 1.97
CA TYR A 47 -0.92 -0.30 3.43
C TYR A 47 0.04 -1.32 4.06
N GLU A 48 0.12 -2.53 3.50
CA GLU A 48 1.02 -3.59 3.97
C GLU A 48 2.49 -3.14 3.93
N GLU A 49 2.91 -2.46 2.87
CA GLU A 49 4.29 -1.95 2.75
C GLU A 49 4.57 -0.81 3.73
N VAL A 50 3.58 0.02 4.09
CA VAL A 50 3.68 0.98 5.20
C VAL A 50 3.87 0.26 6.54
N ILE A 51 3.04 -0.73 6.84
CA ILE A 51 3.17 -1.49 8.09
C ILE A 51 4.50 -2.24 8.16
N LYS A 52 4.98 -2.76 7.03
CA LYS A 52 6.25 -3.47 6.92
C LYS A 52 7.44 -2.58 7.25
N ILE A 53 7.52 -1.36 6.70
CA ILE A 53 8.63 -0.45 7.03
C ILE A 53 8.59 -0.03 8.51
N LEU A 54 7.40 0.25 9.04
CA LEU A 54 7.23 0.56 10.47
C LEU A 54 7.65 -0.61 11.37
N SER A 55 7.37 -1.85 10.95
CA SER A 55 7.76 -3.06 11.68
C SER A 55 9.27 -3.30 11.65
N ILE A 56 9.94 -3.00 10.54
CA ILE A 56 11.41 -3.04 10.45
C ILE A 56 12.01 -2.03 11.44
N ILE A 57 11.50 -0.79 11.44
CA ILE A 57 11.96 0.28 12.34
C ILE A 57 11.74 -0.09 13.81
N LEU A 58 10.57 -0.64 14.16
CA LEU A 58 10.27 -1.08 15.51
C LEU A 58 11.22 -2.18 15.99
N ARG A 59 11.53 -3.16 15.12
CA ARG A 59 12.39 -4.30 15.45
C ARG A 59 13.85 -3.90 15.60
N ASP A 60 14.36 -3.11 14.66
CA ASP A 60 15.80 -2.87 14.50
C ASP A 60 16.23 -1.49 15.03
N VAL A 61 15.28 -0.66 15.48
CA VAL A 61 15.51 0.75 15.87
C VAL A 61 16.13 1.58 14.72
N ASN A 62 15.96 1.08 13.49
CA ASN A 62 16.57 1.62 12.29
C ASN A 62 15.84 1.07 11.06
N ALA A 63 16.04 1.72 9.91
CA ALA A 63 15.78 1.14 8.60
C ALA A 63 17.02 1.36 7.74
N SER A 64 17.47 0.32 7.04
CA SER A 64 18.60 0.50 6.12
C SER A 64 18.19 1.39 4.95
N MET A 65 19.18 2.00 4.28
CA MET A 65 18.90 2.76 3.04
C MET A 65 18.22 1.87 1.98
N GLU A 66 18.55 0.57 1.95
CA GLU A 66 17.90 -0.38 1.07
C GLU A 66 16.41 -0.58 1.42
N ASP A 67 16.08 -0.72 2.71
CA ASP A 67 14.69 -0.84 3.16
C ASP A 67 13.88 0.41 2.81
N LEU A 68 14.45 1.60 3.01
CA LEU A 68 13.81 2.87 2.68
C LEU A 68 13.58 3.04 1.17
N LEU A 69 14.55 2.67 0.34
CA LEU A 69 14.41 2.71 -1.12
C LEU A 69 13.40 1.69 -1.64
N LYS A 70 13.41 0.47 -1.08
CA LYS A 70 12.39 -0.55 -1.38
C LYS A 70 11.01 -0.04 -1.00
N PHE A 71 10.83 0.47 0.21
CA PHE A 71 9.58 1.07 0.67
C PHE A 71 9.08 2.12 -0.32
N ARG A 72 9.92 3.10 -0.68
CA ARG A 72 9.57 4.18 -1.62
C ARG A 72 9.14 3.66 -3.00
N THR A 73 9.77 2.59 -3.46
CA THR A 73 9.44 1.96 -4.75
C THR A 73 8.11 1.21 -4.66
N SER A 74 7.92 0.40 -3.61
CA SER A 74 6.72 -0.41 -3.40
C SER A 74 5.44 0.43 -3.27
N VAL A 75 5.56 1.65 -2.75
CA VAL A 75 4.42 2.57 -2.54
C VAL A 75 4.29 3.64 -3.63
N SER A 76 5.08 3.56 -4.70
CA SER A 76 5.10 4.57 -5.78
C SER A 76 3.76 4.75 -6.49
N GLU A 77 2.89 3.75 -6.46
CA GLU A 77 1.55 3.84 -7.05
C GLU A 77 0.55 4.62 -6.18
N ALA A 78 0.93 5.03 -4.97
CA ALA A 78 0.01 5.67 -4.02
C ALA A 78 -0.64 6.96 -4.58
N ASP A 79 0.10 7.73 -5.39
CA ASP A 79 -0.40 8.94 -6.04
C ASP A 79 -1.59 8.69 -6.97
N PHE A 80 -1.73 7.46 -7.49
CA PHE A 80 -2.80 7.09 -8.41
C PHE A 80 -3.96 6.36 -7.70
N LEU A 81 -3.73 5.84 -6.50
CA LEU A 81 -4.68 4.97 -5.80
C LEU A 81 -5.48 5.70 -4.71
N PHE A 82 -4.93 6.80 -4.19
CA PHE A 82 -5.42 7.51 -3.01
C PHE A 82 -5.52 9.02 -3.23
N GLY A 83 -6.24 9.70 -2.34
CA GLY A 83 -6.18 11.15 -2.21
C GLY A 83 -4.83 11.64 -1.67
N PRO A 84 -4.53 12.95 -1.77
CA PRO A 84 -3.23 13.54 -1.48
C PRO A 84 -2.73 13.32 -0.04
N GLU A 85 -3.63 13.00 0.88
CA GLU A 85 -3.27 12.74 2.27
C GLU A 85 -2.47 11.45 2.48
N ILE A 86 -2.60 10.45 1.61
CA ILE A 86 -1.86 9.17 1.73
C ILE A 86 -0.44 9.32 1.18
N PRO A 87 -0.20 9.85 -0.03
CA PRO A 87 1.15 10.14 -0.51
C PRO A 87 1.92 11.07 0.41
N ALA A 88 1.28 12.15 0.91
CA ALA A 88 1.92 13.06 1.86
C ALA A 88 2.33 12.36 3.16
N TYR A 89 1.48 11.45 3.66
CA TYR A 89 1.78 10.65 4.85
C TYR A 89 2.92 9.66 4.63
N ILE A 90 2.93 8.97 3.48
CA ILE A 90 4.01 8.06 3.08
C ILE A 90 5.34 8.81 2.96
N ASP A 91 5.34 9.99 2.36
CA ASP A 91 6.53 10.84 2.26
C ASP A 91 7.03 11.31 3.63
N GLU A 92 6.13 11.60 4.57
CA GLU A 92 6.52 11.91 5.96
C GLU A 92 7.20 10.71 6.63
N ILE A 93 6.64 9.50 6.52
CA ILE A 93 7.27 8.27 7.03
C ILE A 93 8.66 8.07 6.42
N TYR A 94 8.77 8.22 5.09
CA TYR A 94 10.05 8.06 4.40
C TYR A 94 11.10 9.07 4.89
N LYS A 95 10.74 10.36 4.98
CA LYS A 95 11.65 11.43 5.43
C LYS A 95 12.13 11.20 6.85
N ARG A 96 11.23 10.80 7.76
CA ARG A 96 11.59 10.52 9.15
C ARG A 96 12.41 9.24 9.29
N GLY A 97 12.11 8.21 8.51
CA GLY A 97 12.94 7.01 8.40
C GLY A 97 14.35 7.34 7.92
N LEU A 98 14.49 8.24 6.94
CA LEU A 98 15.79 8.72 6.46
C LEU A 98 16.55 9.54 7.52
N ASN A 99 15.85 10.38 8.28
CA ASN A 99 16.45 11.09 9.41
C ASN A 99 16.94 10.11 10.49
N LEU A 100 16.12 9.13 10.87
CA LEU A 100 16.51 8.08 11.82
C LEU A 100 17.74 7.32 11.33
N TRP A 101 17.77 6.93 10.06
CA TRP A 101 18.94 6.31 9.45
C TRP A 101 20.18 7.20 9.56
N ARG A 102 20.07 8.50 9.20
CA ARG A 102 21.17 9.46 9.28
C ARG A 102 21.71 9.58 10.71
N TRP A 103 20.82 9.73 11.70
CA TRP A 103 21.25 9.83 13.10
C TRP A 103 21.90 8.55 13.60
N ASN A 104 21.43 7.37 13.18
CA ASN A 104 22.10 6.10 13.45
C ASN A 104 23.52 6.05 12.84
N GLN A 105 23.76 6.68 11.68
CA GLN A 105 25.12 6.79 11.11
C GLN A 105 26.01 7.77 11.89
N GLU A 106 25.43 8.82 12.48
CA GLU A 106 26.15 9.81 13.29
C GLU A 106 26.43 9.32 14.71
N TYR A 107 25.65 8.37 15.23
CA TYR A 107 25.81 7.83 16.56
C TYR A 107 27.23 7.28 16.79
N ARG A 108 27.80 7.63 17.95
CA ARG A 108 29.08 7.12 18.45
C ARG A 108 28.89 6.56 19.85
N ASP A 109 29.20 5.28 20.01
CA ASP A 109 29.26 4.64 21.32
C ASP A 109 30.53 5.02 22.10
N TYR A 110 30.77 4.37 23.25
CA TYR A 110 31.92 4.64 24.11
C TYR A 110 33.24 4.07 23.56
N THR A 111 33.20 3.22 22.55
CA THR A 111 34.37 2.57 21.91
C THR A 111 34.86 3.31 20.67
N GLN A 112 34.02 4.18 20.08
CA GLN A 112 34.33 4.90 18.86
C GLN A 112 34.97 6.27 19.13
N GLU A 113 35.86 6.69 18.23
CA GLU A 113 36.40 8.06 18.23
C GLU A 113 35.29 9.08 17.95
N LYS A 114 35.24 10.13 18.76
CA LYS A 114 34.26 11.21 18.64
C LYS A 114 34.91 12.37 17.88
N PRO A 115 34.38 12.74 16.70
CA PRO A 115 34.84 13.91 15.97
C PRO A 115 34.76 15.18 16.82
N ASP A 116 35.58 16.18 16.52
CA ASP A 116 35.49 17.49 17.15
C ASP A 116 34.10 18.10 16.90
N GLY A 117 33.50 18.66 17.96
CA GLY A 117 32.12 19.17 17.93
C GLY A 117 31.00 18.12 17.97
N TYR A 118 31.30 16.83 18.20
CA TYR A 118 30.28 15.79 18.37
C TYR A 118 29.41 16.01 19.62
N ASP A 119 28.10 16.17 19.42
CA ASP A 119 27.11 16.29 20.49
C ASP A 119 26.31 14.98 20.62
N HIS A 120 26.76 14.11 21.53
CA HIS A 120 26.12 12.82 21.78
C HIS A 120 24.66 12.98 22.22
N LYS A 121 24.37 13.98 23.06
CA LYS A 121 23.03 14.21 23.60
C LYS A 121 22.08 14.59 22.46
N LYS A 122 22.48 15.51 21.60
CA LYS A 122 21.68 15.90 20.43
C LYS A 122 21.39 14.71 19.50
N VAL A 123 22.39 13.88 19.21
CA VAL A 123 22.18 12.71 18.34
C VAL A 123 21.17 11.75 18.95
N VAL A 124 21.32 11.40 20.23
CA VAL A 124 20.39 10.50 20.92
C VAL A 124 18.99 11.10 21.03
N ASP A 125 18.87 12.39 21.36
CA ASP A 125 17.60 13.09 21.49
C ASP A 125 16.85 13.10 20.12
N GLU A 126 17.55 13.35 19.02
CA GLU A 126 16.95 13.32 17.68
C GLU A 126 16.64 11.89 17.19
N MET A 127 17.47 10.89 17.50
CA MET A 127 17.14 9.48 17.25
C MET A 127 15.83 9.09 17.95
N HIS A 128 15.71 9.42 19.23
CA HIS A 128 14.55 9.09 20.03
C HIS A 128 13.28 9.78 19.52
N LYS A 129 13.40 11.05 19.09
CA LYS A 129 12.31 11.81 18.48
C LYS A 129 11.79 11.15 17.21
N GLU A 130 12.66 10.76 16.29
CA GLU A 130 12.22 10.12 15.04
C GLU A 130 11.69 8.72 15.28
N LEU A 131 12.35 7.92 16.12
CA LEU A 131 11.90 6.58 16.48
C LEU A 131 10.52 6.60 17.12
N THR A 132 10.30 7.46 18.12
CA THR A 132 9.02 7.56 18.83
C THR A 132 7.91 7.91 17.86
N TRP A 133 8.12 8.92 17.02
CA TRP A 133 7.10 9.29 16.03
C TRP A 133 6.79 8.12 15.09
N LEU A 134 7.80 7.42 14.57
CA LEU A 134 7.62 6.30 13.64
C LEU A 134 6.89 5.12 14.29
N VAL A 135 7.25 4.77 15.53
CA VAL A 135 6.61 3.67 16.26
C VAL A 135 5.16 4.01 16.61
N ASP A 136 4.82 5.28 16.81
CA ASP A 136 3.44 5.68 17.09
C ASP A 136 2.52 5.68 15.85
N GLN A 137 3.05 5.37 14.65
CA GLN A 137 2.30 5.43 13.38
C GLN A 137 1.41 4.21 13.07
N PHE A 138 1.45 3.11 13.84
CA PHE A 138 0.64 1.92 13.52
C PHE A 138 -0.88 2.21 13.50
N GLU A 139 -1.42 2.85 14.54
CA GLU A 139 -2.85 3.18 14.59
C GLU A 139 -3.22 4.35 13.64
N PRO A 140 -2.44 5.45 13.55
CA PRO A 140 -2.65 6.47 12.52
C PRO A 140 -2.64 5.92 11.09
N ALA A 141 -1.75 4.98 10.76
CA ALA A 141 -1.74 4.32 9.46
C ALA A 141 -3.06 3.58 9.23
N LYS A 142 -3.48 2.74 10.17
CA LYS A 142 -4.74 2.02 10.08
C LYS A 142 -5.93 2.96 9.85
N GLU A 143 -6.06 4.02 10.63
CA GLU A 143 -7.20 4.95 10.48
C GLU A 143 -7.17 5.75 9.17
N LYS A 144 -5.98 6.16 8.67
CA LYS A 144 -5.86 6.84 7.38
C LYS A 144 -6.26 5.93 6.20
N PHE A 145 -5.84 4.67 6.22
CA PHE A 145 -6.10 3.72 5.14
C PHE A 145 -7.49 3.09 5.19
N LYS A 146 -8.12 3.02 6.37
CA LYS A 146 -9.45 2.42 6.60
C LYS A 146 -10.51 2.88 5.60
N LYS A 147 -10.60 4.18 5.32
CA LYS A 147 -11.61 4.71 4.37
C LYS A 147 -11.44 4.21 2.92
N TYR A 148 -10.26 3.71 2.58
CA TYR A 148 -9.92 3.20 1.25
C TYR A 148 -10.02 1.67 1.14
N LEU A 149 -9.99 0.98 2.28
CA LEU A 149 -10.03 -0.48 2.42
C LEU A 149 -11.36 -0.99 2.97
N ASP A 150 -12.30 -0.09 3.30
CA ASP A 150 -13.64 -0.47 3.71
C ASP A 150 -14.46 -0.98 2.51
N ILE A 151 -14.68 -2.30 2.47
CA ILE A 151 -15.47 -3.00 1.45
C ILE A 151 -16.95 -3.17 1.84
N SER A 152 -17.37 -2.65 3.00
CA SER A 152 -18.74 -2.81 3.50
C SER A 152 -19.75 -1.79 2.92
N LYS A 153 -19.29 -0.90 2.04
CA LYS A 153 -20.07 0.18 1.42
C LYS A 153 -20.46 -0.10 -0.02
#